data_AF-A0A7G1IPD4-F1
#
_entry.id   AF-A0A7G1IPD4-F1
#
_cell.length_a   1.000
_cell.length_b   1.000
_cell.length_c   1.000
_cell.angle_alpha   90.00
_cell.angle_beta   90.00
_cell.angle_gamma   90.00
#
_symmetry.space_group_name_H-M   'P 1'
#
loop_
_entity.id
_entity.type
_entity.pdbx_description
1 polymer ?
#
loop_
_entity_poly.entity_id
_entity_poly.type
_entity_poly.pdbx_seq_one_letter_code
_entity_poly.pdbx_strand_id
1 'polypeptide(L)' 'MPGDGSNLLRHGRRKISPYPFTAGSLVIEHPAGTISVEVIGGGRADGISAVLRSTARKLFDGTVFADLDKMAA' A
#
# COMPACT_ATOMS: atom_id res chain seq x y z
N MET A 1 8.05 52.91 -2.27
CA MET A 1 7.89 51.54 -2.78
C MET A 1 8.93 50.63 -2.13
N PRO A 2 8.59 49.94 -1.05
CA PRO A 2 9.35 48.81 -0.52
C PRO A 2 8.58 47.49 -0.70
N GLY A 3 9.32 46.40 -0.93
CA GLY A 3 8.79 45.07 -1.22
C GLY A 3 8.24 44.33 0.00
N ASP A 4 7.45 43.31 -0.25
CA ASP A 4 7.11 42.30 0.74
C ASP A 4 7.38 40.90 0.17
N GLY A 5 8.40 40.26 0.76
CA GLY A 5 8.97 38.97 0.36
C GLY A 5 8.26 37.81 1.06
N SER A 6 6.99 37.58 0.72
CA SER A 6 6.20 36.49 1.30
C SER A 6 5.69 35.51 0.24
N ASN A 7 6.58 35.04 -0.64
CA ASN A 7 6.26 34.00 -1.61
C ASN A 7 7.16 32.77 -1.45
N LEU A 8 7.20 32.22 -0.24
CA LEU A 8 7.78 30.91 0.05
C LEU A 8 6.91 30.21 1.11
N LEU A 9 6.68 28.92 0.87
CA LEU A 9 6.11 27.93 1.80
C LEU A 9 4.58 27.84 1.89
N ARG A 10 3.91 27.36 0.82
CA ARG A 10 2.73 26.48 1.00
C ARG A 10 2.73 25.35 -0.04
N HIS A 11 3.79 24.54 -0.04
CA HIS A 11 3.61 23.13 -0.39
C HIS A 11 2.61 22.58 0.63
N GLY A 12 1.34 22.50 0.21
CA GLY A 12 0.26 21.96 1.01
C GLY A 12 0.68 20.58 1.48
N ARG A 13 0.92 20.45 2.78
CA ARG A 13 0.95 19.16 3.46
C ARG A 13 -0.26 18.40 2.95
N ARG A 14 -0.06 17.32 2.18
CA ARG A 14 -1.12 16.33 1.95
C ARG A 14 -1.58 15.94 3.35
N LYS A 15 -2.76 16.42 3.74
CA LYS A 15 -3.42 15.97 4.95
C LYS A 15 -3.61 14.48 4.75
N ILE A 16 -2.77 13.66 5.39
CA ILE A 16 -3.08 12.27 5.61
C ILE A 16 -4.39 12.33 6.40
N SER A 17 -5.48 11.96 5.73
CA SER A 17 -6.82 12.03 6.26
C SER A 17 -6.85 11.22 7.56
N PRO A 18 -7.24 11.80 8.72
CA PRO A 18 -7.19 11.12 10.00
C PRO A 18 -8.36 10.13 10.19
N TYR A 19 -8.96 9.66 9.09
CA TYR A 19 -10.18 8.89 9.15
C TYR A 19 -9.88 7.47 9.62
N PRO A 20 -10.62 6.95 10.62
CA PRO A 20 -10.66 5.53 10.88
C PRO A 20 -11.11 4.85 9.59
N PHE A 21 -10.41 3.80 9.22
CA PHE A 21 -10.68 2.97 8.03
C PHE A 21 -12.19 2.73 7.89
N THR A 22 -12.82 3.41 6.93
CA THR A 22 -14.24 3.20 6.62
C THR A 22 -14.34 1.95 5.77
N ALA A 23 -15.23 1.04 6.16
CA ALA A 23 -15.56 -0.10 5.31
C ALA A 23 -16.01 0.40 3.92
N GLY A 24 -15.59 -0.31 2.86
CA GLY A 24 -15.91 0.05 1.49
C GLY A 24 -14.78 -0.24 0.49
N SER A 25 -15.04 0.15 -0.76
CA SER A 25 -14.09 -0.04 -1.87
C SER A 25 -13.04 1.07 -1.88
N LEU A 26 -11.77 0.66 -1.82
CA LEU A 26 -10.60 1.50 -2.00
C LEU A 26 -9.92 1.16 -3.32
N VAL A 27 -9.84 2.13 -4.23
CA VAL A 27 -9.10 1.99 -5.49
C VAL A 27 -7.74 2.65 -5.33
N ILE A 28 -6.68 1.89 -5.61
CA ILE A 28 -5.29 2.31 -5.51
C ILE A 28 -4.71 2.38 -6.93
N GLU A 29 -4.29 3.57 -7.35
CA GLU A 29 -3.55 3.75 -8.59
C GLU A 29 -2.08 3.32 -8.42
N HIS A 30 -1.55 2.58 -9.38
CA HIS A 30 -0.15 2.17 -9.44
C HIS A 30 0.38 2.24 -10.88
N PRO A 31 1.70 2.21 -11.12
CA PRO A 31 2.25 2.39 -12.47
C PRO A 31 1.77 1.36 -13.51
N ALA A 32 1.27 0.21 -13.07
CA ALA A 32 0.75 -0.85 -13.94
C ALA A 32 -0.79 -0.88 -14.00
N GLY A 33 -1.49 0.15 -13.51
CA GLY A 33 -2.95 0.25 -13.56
C GLY A 33 -3.60 0.59 -12.22
N THR A 34 -4.71 -0.08 -11.90
CA THR A 34 -5.44 0.12 -10.65
C THR A 34 -5.64 -1.21 -9.94
N ILE A 35 -5.60 -1.17 -8.60
CA ILE A 35 -5.94 -2.28 -7.71
C ILE A 35 -7.14 -1.87 -6.86
N SER A 36 -8.15 -2.74 -6.80
CA SER A 36 -9.33 -2.55 -5.94
C SER A 36 -9.23 -3.42 -4.69
N VAL A 37 -9.35 -2.81 -3.52
CA VAL A 37 -9.36 -3.45 -2.21
C VAL A 37 -10.71 -3.18 -1.57
N GLU A 38 -11.42 -4.21 -1.14
CA GLU A 38 -12.66 -4.05 -0.37
C GLU A 38 -12.34 -4.17 1.12
N VAL A 39 -12.40 -3.06 1.84
CA VAL A 39 -12.22 -3.04 3.30
C VAL A 39 -13.53 -3.48 3.93
N ILE A 40 -13.53 -4.65 4.57
CA ILE A 40 -14.73 -5.20 5.23
C ILE A 40 -14.95 -4.48 6.58
N GLY A 41 -13.86 -4.16 7.26
CA GLY A 41 -13.89 -3.46 8.53
C GLY A 41 -12.53 -3.45 9.21
N GLY A 42 -12.38 -2.60 10.21
CA GLY A 42 -11.19 -2.55 11.03
C GLY A 42 -11.37 -1.59 12.19
N GLY A 43 -10.92 -1.98 13.37
CA GLY A 43 -11.00 -1.20 14.58
C GLY A 43 -9.61 -1.04 15.20
N ARG A 44 -9.45 -0.05 16.09
CA ARG A 44 -8.16 0.26 16.75
C ARG A 44 -7.59 -0.92 17.57
N ALA A 45 -8.40 -1.94 17.87
CA ALA A 45 -8.03 -3.12 18.65
C ALA A 45 -7.96 -4.44 17.82
N ASP A 46 -8.67 -4.55 16.69
CA ASP A 46 -8.94 -5.84 16.02
C ASP A 46 -8.23 -6.01 14.65
N GLY A 47 -7.40 -5.03 14.26
CA GLY A 47 -6.75 -5.01 12.94
C GLY A 47 -7.71 -4.63 11.81
N ILE A 48 -7.18 -4.54 10.59
CA ILE A 48 -7.97 -4.23 9.38
C ILE A 48 -8.17 -5.53 8.62
N SER A 49 -9.42 -5.83 8.29
CA SER A 49 -9.80 -6.91 7.39
C SER A 49 -10.19 -6.35 6.02
N ALA A 50 -9.65 -6.95 4.97
CA ALA A 50 -9.89 -6.55 3.60
C ALA A 50 -9.87 -7.74 2.65
N VAL A 51 -10.60 -7.62 1.55
CA VAL A 51 -10.61 -8.56 0.43
C VAL A 51 -9.86 -7.95 -0.73
N LEU A 52 -8.95 -8.74 -1.31
CA LEU A 52 -8.26 -8.42 -2.55
C LEU A 52 -8.52 -9.54 -3.56
N ARG A 53 -8.90 -9.16 -4.79
CA ARG A 53 -8.93 -10.11 -5.90
C ARG A 53 -7.52 -10.27 -6.47
N SER A 54 -6.97 -11.46 -6.35
CA SER A 54 -5.68 -11.82 -6.94
C SER A 54 -5.85 -12.97 -7.93
N THR A 55 -4.83 -13.20 -8.75
CA THR A 55 -4.75 -14.36 -9.64
C THR A 55 -3.53 -15.19 -9.24
N ALA A 56 -3.63 -16.51 -9.42
CA ALA A 56 -2.54 -17.44 -9.16
C ALA A 56 -2.42 -18.43 -10.32
N ARG A 57 -1.18 -18.85 -10.61
CA ARG A 57 -0.88 -19.84 -11.64
C ARG A 57 0.28 -20.72 -11.17
N LYS A 58 0.13 -22.04 -11.30
CA LYS A 58 1.23 -22.99 -11.09
C LYS A 58 2.29 -22.77 -12.17
N LEU A 59 3.50 -22.42 -11.76
CA LEU A 59 4.63 -22.21 -12.67
C LEU A 59 5.60 -23.39 -12.68
N PHE A 60 5.75 -24.07 -11.54
CA PHE A 60 6.62 -25.22 -11.38
C PHE A 60 6.02 -26.19 -10.36
N ASP A 61 6.31 -27.47 -10.53
CA ASP A 61 5.91 -28.55 -9.64
C ASP A 61 7.00 -29.61 -9.67
N GLY A 62 7.79 -29.69 -8.59
CA GLY A 62 8.98 -30.53 -8.52
C GLY A 62 9.87 -30.17 -7.33
N THR A 63 11.06 -30.77 -7.28
CA THR A 63 11.98 -30.65 -6.14
C THR A 63 13.12 -29.67 -6.46
N VAL A 64 13.38 -28.74 -5.56
CA VAL A 64 14.55 -27.85 -5.60
C VAL A 64 15.61 -28.39 -4.64
N PHE A 65 16.85 -28.52 -5.12
CA PHE A 65 18.01 -28.90 -4.30
C PHE A 65 18.85 -27.66 -4.02
N ALA A 66 19.29 -27.50 -2.77
CA ALA A 66 20.13 -26.39 -2.38
C ALA A 66 21.35 -26.90 -1.59
N ASP A 67 22.50 -26.26 -1.85
CA ASP A 67 23.77 -26.56 -1.20
C ASP A 67 23.89 -25.73 0.08
N LEU A 68 23.74 -26.38 1.23
CA LEU A 68 23.73 -25.71 2.55
C LEU A 68 25.08 -25.09 2.89
N ASP A 69 26.18 -25.64 2.38
CA ASP A 69 27.53 -25.12 2.60
C ASP A 69 27.74 -23.75 1.91
N LYS A 70 26.83 -23.38 0.99
CA LYS A 70 26.82 -22.08 0.29
C LYS A 70 25.81 -21.09 0.84
N MET A 71 25.06 -21.43 1.90
CA MET A 71 24.07 -20.53 2.51
C MET A 71 24.62 -19.70 3.67
N ALA A 72 25.73 -20.12 4.28
CA ALA A 72 26.42 -19.36 5.31
C ALA A 72 27.52 -18.50 4.67
N ALA A 73 27.18 -17.27 4.28
CA ALA A 73 28.13 -16.21 3.91
C ALA A 73 27.91 -14.99 4.81
#